data_AF-A0A6A0GUC5-F1
#
_entry.id   AF-A0A6A0GUC5-F1
#
_cell.length_a   1.000
_cell.length_b   1.000
_cell.length_c   1.000
_cell.angle_alpha   90.00
_cell.angle_beta   90.00
_cell.angle_gamma   90.00
#
_symmetry.space_group_name_H-M   'P 1'
#
loop_
_entity.id
_entity.type
_entity.pdbx_description
1 polymer ?
#
loop_
_entity_poly.entity_id
_entity_poly.type
_entity_poly.pdbx_seq_one_letter_code
_entity_poly.pdbx_strand_id
1 'polypeptide(L)'
;MPLSYRISFVQSHYYEREDVALHGLAKFFRKNSDEEREHAQKFMKYQNSRGGRIVLQAIAAPSLQEWGSALDGLQAALDLEKQVNQSLLDIHVLASTHSDPHLTNFLEGEFLEEQVEAIKELADMITRLNRAGPTGLGEYIFDKELRD
;
A
#
# COMPACT_ATOMS: atom_id res chain seq x y z
N MET A 1 1.51 5.28 3.99
CA MET A 1 2.70 6.13 4.10
C MET A 1 3.88 5.38 4.78
N PRO A 2 4.66 5.83 5.81
CA PRO A 2 5.94 5.16 6.13
C PRO A 2 5.85 3.71 6.60
N LEU A 3 4.76 3.37 7.29
CA LEU A 3 4.51 2.00 7.72
C LEU A 3 4.09 1.10 6.54
N SER A 4 3.36 1.66 5.57
CA SER A 4 2.89 0.90 4.40
C SER A 4 4.05 0.49 3.50
N TYR A 5 4.96 1.43 3.17
CA TYR A 5 6.23 1.16 2.48
C TYR A 5 6.93 -0.11 3.00
N ARG A 6 7.11 -0.19 4.33
CA ARG A 6 7.89 -1.26 4.94
C ARG A 6 7.10 -2.57 5.05
N ILE A 7 5.79 -2.51 5.25
CA ILE A 7 4.96 -3.73 5.23
C ILE A 7 5.02 -4.36 3.83
N SER A 8 4.79 -3.57 2.78
CA SER A 8 4.87 -4.05 1.39
C SER A 8 6.28 -4.58 1.05
N PHE A 9 7.32 -3.93 1.56
CA PHE A 9 8.70 -4.42 1.40
C PHE A 9 8.91 -5.80 2.03
N VAL A 10 8.43 -6.02 3.25
CA VAL A 10 8.56 -7.31 3.94
C VAL A 10 7.67 -8.37 3.29
N GLN A 11 6.45 -8.01 2.85
CA GLN A 11 5.58 -8.91 2.09
C GLN A 11 6.27 -9.39 0.81
N SER A 12 6.91 -8.49 0.07
CA SER A 12 7.65 -8.84 -1.15
C SER A 12 8.68 -9.95 -0.89
N HIS A 13 9.49 -9.81 0.17
CA HIS A 13 10.51 -10.81 0.52
C HIS A 13 9.90 -12.09 1.12
N TYR A 14 8.77 -12.00 1.81
CA TYR A 14 8.03 -13.18 2.28
C TYR A 14 7.62 -14.06 1.10
N TYR A 15 7.03 -13.48 0.06
CA TYR A 15 6.58 -14.23 -1.11
C TYR A 15 7.73 -14.74 -2.00
N GLU A 16 8.93 -14.18 -1.88
CA GLU A 16 10.13 -14.63 -2.58
C GLU A 16 10.79 -15.86 -1.93
N ARG A 17 10.46 -16.18 -0.67
CA ARG A 17 11.03 -17.34 0.04
C ARG A 17 10.83 -18.64 -0.72
N GLU A 18 11.79 -19.55 -0.60
CA GLU A 18 11.76 -20.86 -1.25
C GLU A 18 10.56 -21.74 -0.85
N ASP A 19 10.04 -21.55 0.37
CA ASP A 19 8.89 -22.29 0.91
C ASP A 19 7.53 -21.62 0.60
N VAL A 20 7.52 -20.48 -0.10
CA VAL A 20 6.32 -19.77 -0.55
C VAL A 20 6.29 -19.64 -2.09
N ALA A 21 7.37 -19.13 -2.69
CA ALA A 21 7.64 -19.10 -4.13
C ALA A 21 6.57 -18.43 -5.04
N LEU A 22 5.90 -17.39 -4.53
CA LEU A 22 4.89 -16.61 -5.26
C LEU A 22 5.51 -15.32 -5.82
N HIS A 23 6.35 -15.45 -6.86
CA HIS A 23 7.14 -14.33 -7.37
C HIS A 23 6.33 -13.21 -8.05
N GLY A 24 5.11 -13.48 -8.51
CA GLY A 24 4.21 -12.45 -9.04
C GLY A 24 3.74 -11.51 -7.94
N LEU A 25 3.33 -12.06 -6.80
CA LEU A 25 3.02 -11.28 -5.60
C LEU A 25 4.26 -10.60 -5.03
N ALA A 26 5.43 -11.25 -5.06
CA ALA A 26 6.67 -10.62 -4.65
C ALA A 26 6.97 -9.35 -5.46
N LYS A 27 6.80 -9.42 -6.80
CA LYS A 27 6.93 -8.28 -7.73
C LYS A 27 5.89 -7.20 -7.46
N PHE A 28 4.63 -7.59 -7.27
CA PHE A 28 3.52 -6.67 -6.96
C PHE A 28 3.81 -5.87 -5.68
N PHE A 29 4.09 -6.53 -4.56
CA PHE A 29 4.38 -5.85 -3.31
C PHE A 29 5.69 -5.06 -3.33
N ARG A 30 6.65 -5.45 -4.18
CA ARG A 30 7.84 -4.64 -4.40
C ARG A 30 7.49 -3.30 -5.04
N LYS A 31 6.66 -3.32 -6.09
CA LYS A 31 6.18 -2.11 -6.77
C LYS A 31 5.43 -1.20 -5.80
N ASN A 32 4.50 -1.74 -5.01
CA ASN A 32 3.75 -0.97 -4.02
C ASN A 32 4.68 -0.34 -2.95
N SER A 33 5.74 -1.05 -2.56
CA SER A 33 6.75 -0.50 -1.67
C SER A 33 7.45 0.71 -2.31
N ASP A 34 7.89 0.58 -3.56
CA ASP A 34 8.55 1.68 -4.26
C ASP A 34 7.61 2.89 -4.44
N GLU A 35 6.34 2.68 -4.76
CA GLU A 35 5.31 3.73 -4.85
C GLU A 35 5.08 4.44 -3.49
N GLU A 36 4.90 3.70 -2.40
CA GLU A 36 4.73 4.29 -1.07
C GLU A 36 5.96 5.12 -0.62
N ARG A 37 7.15 4.74 -1.09
CA ARG A 37 8.36 5.53 -0.86
C ARG A 37 8.34 6.83 -1.65
N GLU A 38 7.83 6.83 -2.87
CA GLU A 38 7.62 8.05 -3.66
C GLU A 38 6.57 8.95 -3.01
N HIS A 39 5.46 8.37 -2.53
CA HIS A 39 4.42 9.09 -1.80
C HIS A 39 4.98 9.79 -0.54
N ALA A 40 5.84 9.10 0.23
CA ALA A 40 6.52 9.71 1.37
C ALA A 40 7.43 10.89 0.95
N GLN A 41 8.10 10.78 -0.20
CA GLN A 41 8.92 11.87 -0.74
C GLN A 41 8.06 13.05 -1.22
N LYS A 42 6.89 12.82 -1.84
CA LYS A 42 5.93 13.88 -2.22
C LYS A 42 5.58 14.72 -0.98
N PHE A 43 5.22 14.09 0.13
CA PHE A 43 4.95 14.80 1.40
C PHE A 43 6.15 15.58 1.93
N MET A 44 7.37 15.00 1.91
CA MET A 44 8.57 15.72 2.36
C MET A 44 8.85 16.96 1.51
N LYS A 45 8.72 16.84 0.18
CA LYS A 45 8.88 17.97 -0.75
C LYS A 45 7.81 19.03 -0.50
N TYR A 46 6.55 18.61 -0.32
CA TYR A 46 5.44 19.51 -0.01
C TYR A 46 5.65 20.26 1.32
N GLN A 47 6.11 19.56 2.36
CA GLN A 47 6.42 20.19 3.65
C GLN A 47 7.48 21.28 3.50
N ASN A 48 8.53 21.02 2.72
CA ASN A 48 9.57 22.01 2.44
C ASN A 48 9.07 23.19 1.60
N SER A 49 8.20 22.95 0.60
CA SER A 49 7.67 24.02 -0.26
C SER A 49 6.76 24.99 0.49
N ARG A 50 6.07 24.50 1.53
CA ARG A 50 5.25 25.33 2.44
C ARG A 50 6.05 26.01 3.55
N GLY A 51 7.38 25.86 3.56
CA GLY A 51 8.27 26.43 4.59
C GLY A 51 8.25 25.68 5.92
N GLY A 52 7.63 24.50 5.96
CA GLY A 52 7.58 23.62 7.12
C GLY A 52 8.94 23.02 7.48
N ARG A 53 8.94 22.23 8.55
CA ARG A 53 10.10 21.46 9.00
C ARG A 53 9.73 19.99 9.07
N ILE A 54 10.61 19.14 8.55
CA ILE A 54 10.45 17.68 8.59
C ILE A 54 11.04 17.20 9.92
N VAL A 55 10.23 16.50 10.71
CA VAL A 55 10.66 15.84 11.96
C VAL A 55 10.39 14.36 11.82
N LEU A 56 11.45 13.57 11.64
CA LEU A 56 11.33 12.11 11.46
C LEU A 56 11.10 11.42 12.81
N GLN A 57 10.28 10.38 12.78
CA GLN A 57 10.03 9.49 13.91
C GLN A 57 10.50 8.08 13.57
N ALA A 58 10.72 7.25 14.59
CA ALA A 58 11.01 5.84 14.39
C ALA A 58 9.82 5.15 13.69
N ILE A 59 10.09 4.37 12.64
CA ILE A 59 9.08 3.56 11.98
C ILE A 59 9.04 2.21 12.72
N ALA A 60 7.91 1.80 13.28
CA ALA A 60 7.76 0.55 14.07
C ALA A 60 7.59 -0.71 13.20
N ALA A 61 8.39 -1.75 13.43
CA ALA A 61 8.43 -2.95 12.59
C ALA A 61 7.02 -3.53 12.32
N PRO A 62 6.78 -4.14 11.13
CA PRO A 62 5.51 -4.81 10.87
C PRO A 62 5.15 -5.79 11.98
N SER A 63 3.91 -5.74 12.48
CA SER A 63 3.41 -6.67 13.49
C SER A 63 3.26 -8.09 12.95
N LEU A 64 3.01 -8.21 11.65
CA LEU A 64 2.93 -9.47 10.92
C LEU A 64 4.15 -9.59 9.99
N GLN A 65 4.76 -10.77 9.98
CA GLN A 65 5.91 -11.13 9.13
C GLN A 65 5.69 -12.45 8.36
N GLU A 66 4.59 -13.13 8.65
CA GLU A 66 4.17 -14.38 8.02
C GLU A 66 2.73 -14.19 7.58
N TRP A 67 2.46 -14.21 6.28
CA TRP A 67 1.11 -14.00 5.76
C TRP A 67 0.36 -15.30 5.49
N GLY A 68 1.01 -16.45 5.51
CA GLY A 68 0.36 -17.74 5.23
C GLY A 68 0.08 -17.90 3.74
N SER A 69 -1.04 -17.37 3.27
CA SER A 69 -1.47 -17.47 1.86
C SER A 69 -1.42 -16.14 1.11
N ALA A 70 -1.52 -16.20 -0.22
CA ALA A 70 -1.74 -15.02 -1.07
C ALA A 70 -2.97 -14.22 -0.64
N LEU A 71 -4.06 -14.90 -0.28
CA LEU A 71 -5.31 -14.28 0.10
C LEU A 71 -5.15 -13.44 1.38
N ASP A 72 -4.50 -14.01 2.37
CA ASP A 72 -4.24 -13.34 3.65
C ASP A 72 -3.35 -12.11 3.48
N GLY A 73 -2.31 -12.17 2.64
CA GLY A 73 -1.47 -11.01 2.39
C GLY A 73 -2.15 -9.92 1.56
N LEU A 74 -3.01 -10.27 0.61
CA LEU A 74 -3.83 -9.29 -0.11
C LEU A 74 -4.86 -8.63 0.83
N GLN A 75 -5.47 -9.39 1.73
CA GLN A 75 -6.40 -8.84 2.72
C GLN A 75 -5.70 -7.89 3.69
N ALA A 76 -4.51 -8.27 4.19
CA ALA A 76 -3.70 -7.40 5.03
C ALA A 76 -3.30 -6.10 4.31
N ALA A 77 -2.97 -6.18 3.02
CA ALA A 77 -2.66 -5.01 2.20
C ALA A 77 -3.90 -4.11 1.99
N LEU A 78 -5.07 -4.71 1.71
CA LEU A 78 -6.32 -3.95 1.58
C LEU A 78 -6.68 -3.19 2.86
N ASP A 79 -6.52 -3.83 4.01
CA ASP A 79 -6.81 -3.20 5.30
C ASP A 79 -5.83 -2.07 5.63
N LEU A 80 -4.56 -2.23 5.25
CA LEU A 80 -3.53 -1.20 5.36
C LEU A 80 -3.83 -0.01 4.45
N GLU A 81 -4.20 -0.24 3.18
CA GLU A 81 -4.55 0.84 2.25
C GLU A 81 -5.78 1.63 2.72
N LYS A 82 -6.78 0.96 3.31
CA LYS A 82 -7.91 1.65 3.93
C LYS A 82 -7.50 2.52 5.11
N GLN A 83 -6.55 2.07 5.94
CA GLN A 83 -6.02 2.87 7.05
C GLN A 83 -5.22 4.09 6.56
N VAL A 84 -4.43 3.92 5.50
CA VAL A 84 -3.71 5.03 4.86
C VAL A 84 -4.69 6.04 4.28
N ASN A 85 -5.70 5.57 3.53
CA ASN A 85 -6.75 6.43 3.00
C ASN A 85 -7.51 7.18 4.10
N GLN A 86 -7.86 6.52 5.20
CA GLN A 86 -8.50 7.19 6.34
C GLN A 86 -7.59 8.30 6.91
N SER A 87 -6.30 8.03 7.05
CA SER A 87 -5.34 9.04 7.51
C SER A 87 -5.25 10.25 6.56
N LEU A 88 -5.34 10.04 5.24
CA LEU A 88 -5.37 11.11 4.25
C LEU A 88 -6.65 11.93 4.34
N LEU A 89 -7.80 11.29 4.52
CA LEU A 89 -9.08 11.97 4.74
C LEU A 89 -9.05 12.82 6.03
N ASP A 90 -8.45 12.31 7.11
CA ASP A 90 -8.32 13.05 8.36
C ASP A 90 -7.44 14.30 8.18
N ILE A 91 -6.35 14.20 7.42
CA ILE A 91 -5.51 15.37 7.06
C ILE A 91 -6.29 16.35 6.17
N HIS A 92 -7.08 15.85 5.23
CA HIS A 92 -7.89 16.69 4.35
C HIS A 92 -8.95 17.49 5.13
N VAL A 93 -9.64 16.84 6.08
CA VAL A 93 -10.58 17.50 7.00
C VAL A 93 -9.88 18.56 7.85
N LEU A 94 -8.69 18.26 8.36
CA LEU A 94 -7.90 19.22 9.13
C LEU A 94 -7.50 20.43 8.27
N ALA A 95 -7.00 20.19 7.04
CA ALA A 95 -6.66 21.24 6.09
C ALA A 95 -7.86 22.14 5.78
N SER A 96 -9.03 21.54 5.53
CA SER A 96 -10.28 22.25 5.29
C SER A 96 -10.69 23.10 6.49
N THR A 97 -10.58 22.56 7.70
CA THR A 97 -10.90 23.27 8.95
C THR A 97 -10.00 24.49 9.17
N HIS A 98 -8.74 24.40 8.73
CA HIS A 98 -7.78 25.50 8.77
C HIS A 98 -7.80 26.39 7.53
N SER A 99 -8.75 26.19 6.61
CA SER A 99 -8.87 26.97 5.36
C SER A 99 -7.58 26.94 4.53
N ASP A 100 -6.96 25.76 4.39
CA ASP A 100 -5.78 25.53 3.54
C ASP A 100 -6.17 24.83 2.24
N PRO A 101 -6.64 25.57 1.21
CA PRO A 101 -7.09 24.98 -0.05
C PRO A 101 -5.95 24.38 -0.87
N HIS A 102 -4.70 24.80 -0.64
CA HIS A 102 -3.56 24.25 -1.35
C HIS A 102 -3.19 22.87 -0.79
N LEU A 103 -3.40 22.61 0.51
CA LEU A 103 -3.21 21.28 1.07
C LEU A 103 -4.34 20.34 0.69
N THR A 104 -5.60 20.79 0.69
CA THR A 104 -6.71 19.95 0.22
C THR A 104 -6.52 19.55 -1.25
N ASN A 105 -6.16 20.50 -2.13
CA ASN A 105 -5.91 20.20 -3.54
C ASN A 105 -4.72 19.27 -3.76
N PHE A 106 -3.64 19.41 -2.98
CA PHE A 106 -2.50 18.49 -3.03
C PHE A 106 -2.91 17.06 -2.65
N LEU A 107 -3.71 16.89 -1.60
CA LEU A 107 -4.19 15.58 -1.18
C LEU A 107 -5.12 14.95 -2.22
N GLU A 108 -6.03 15.75 -2.78
CA GLU A 108 -6.96 15.33 -3.84
C GLU A 108 -6.22 14.87 -5.10
N GLY A 109 -5.29 15.68 -5.61
CA GLY A 109 -4.64 15.43 -6.89
C GLY A 109 -3.51 14.41 -6.86
N GLU A 110 -2.84 14.23 -5.72
CA GLU A 110 -1.65 13.36 -5.65
C GLU A 110 -1.86 12.07 -4.88
N PHE A 111 -3.00 11.87 -4.19
CA PHE A 111 -3.20 10.71 -3.31
C PHE A 111 -4.62 10.14 -3.32
N LEU A 112 -5.67 10.96 -3.16
CA LEU A 112 -7.02 10.41 -2.91
C LEU A 112 -7.57 9.60 -4.09
N GLU A 113 -7.27 9.99 -5.33
CA GLU A 113 -7.63 9.21 -6.52
C GLU A 113 -6.84 7.89 -6.58
N GLU A 114 -5.52 7.94 -6.40
CA GLU A 114 -4.64 6.76 -6.35
C GLU A 114 -5.07 5.76 -5.26
N GLN A 115 -5.48 6.23 -4.07
CA GLN A 115 -5.97 5.36 -3.01
C GLN A 115 -7.25 4.61 -3.40
N VAL A 116 -8.19 5.26 -4.11
CA VAL A 116 -9.43 4.61 -4.55
C VAL A 116 -9.11 3.52 -5.57
N GLU A 117 -8.19 3.79 -6.50
CA GLU A 117 -7.72 2.82 -7.49
C GLU A 117 -7.02 1.63 -6.83
N ALA A 118 -6.09 1.86 -5.91
CA ALA A 118 -5.37 0.81 -5.19
C ALA A 118 -6.30 -0.08 -4.35
N ILE A 119 -7.25 0.52 -3.63
CA ILE A 119 -8.26 -0.22 -2.85
C ILE A 119 -9.12 -1.09 -3.77
N LYS A 120 -9.50 -0.56 -4.95
CA LYS A 120 -10.30 -1.29 -5.93
C LYS A 120 -9.52 -2.46 -6.52
N GLU A 121 -8.26 -2.25 -6.90
CA GLU A 121 -7.38 -3.28 -7.45
C GLU A 121 -7.21 -4.44 -6.46
N LEU A 122 -6.87 -4.14 -5.20
CA LEU A 122 -6.73 -5.15 -4.15
C LEU A 122 -8.03 -5.92 -3.91
N ALA A 123 -9.18 -5.24 -3.87
CA ALA A 123 -10.48 -5.90 -3.72
C ALA A 123 -10.84 -6.81 -4.91
N ASP A 124 -10.48 -6.42 -6.13
CA ASP A 124 -10.65 -7.24 -7.33
C ASP A 124 -9.74 -8.45 -7.32
N MET A 125 -8.48 -8.29 -6.90
CA MET A 125 -7.52 -9.38 -6.75
C MET A 125 -8.03 -10.42 -5.75
N ILE A 126 -8.49 -9.98 -4.57
CA ILE A 126 -9.10 -10.85 -3.55
C ILE A 126 -10.31 -11.59 -4.12
N THR A 127 -11.17 -10.90 -4.88
CA THR A 127 -12.35 -11.51 -5.50
C THR A 127 -11.97 -12.55 -6.55
N ARG A 128 -10.97 -12.26 -7.40
CA ARG A 128 -10.46 -13.17 -8.44
C ARG A 128 -9.84 -14.42 -7.82
N LEU A 129 -8.98 -14.26 -6.81
CA LEU A 129 -8.33 -15.37 -6.14
C LEU A 129 -9.34 -16.28 -5.43
N ASN A 130 -10.34 -15.71 -4.74
CA ASN A 130 -11.43 -16.49 -4.16
C ASN A 130 -12.21 -17.31 -5.20
N ARG A 131 -12.43 -16.76 -6.40
CA ARG A 131 -13.12 -17.47 -7.50
C ARG A 131 -12.26 -18.56 -8.15
N ALA A 132 -10.96 -18.31 -8.30
CA ALA A 132 -10.02 -19.26 -8.88
C ALA A 132 -9.73 -20.46 -7.96
N GLY A 133 -9.99 -20.29 -6.66
CA GLY A 133 -9.57 -21.22 -5.61
C GLY A 133 -8.35 -20.63 -4.90
N PRO A 134 -8.47 -20.21 -3.63
CA PRO A 134 -7.42 -19.46 -2.93
C PRO A 134 -6.20 -20.29 -2.52
N THR A 135 -6.15 -21.57 -2.92
CA THR A 135 -5.07 -22.49 -2.59
C THR A 135 -4.72 -23.38 -3.78
N GLY A 136 -3.49 -23.90 -3.79
CA GLY A 136 -3.04 -24.87 -4.78
C GLY A 136 -2.99 -24.29 -6.19
N LEU A 137 -3.72 -24.90 -7.13
CA LEU A 137 -3.64 -24.52 -8.54
C LEU A 137 -4.17 -23.11 -8.82
N GLY A 138 -5.23 -22.67 -8.13
CA GLY A 138 -5.83 -21.35 -8.36
C GLY A 138 -4.89 -20.22 -7.93
N GLU A 139 -4.26 -20.35 -6.76
CA GLU A 139 -3.22 -19.44 -6.25
C GLU A 139 -2.00 -19.41 -7.18
N TYR A 140 -1.55 -20.57 -7.66
CA TYR A 140 -0.42 -20.64 -8.60
C TYR A 140 -0.70 -19.93 -9.93
N ILE A 141 -1.89 -20.15 -10.52
CA ILE A 141 -2.27 -19.47 -11.77
C ILE A 141 -2.40 -17.97 -11.55
N PHE A 142 -3.01 -17.57 -10.43
CA PHE A 142 -3.15 -16.17 -10.06
C PHE A 142 -1.79 -15.47 -9.91
N ASP A 143 -0.84 -16.09 -9.20
CA ASP A 143 0.52 -15.55 -9.07
C ASP A 143 1.22 -15.43 -10.43
N LYS A 144 1.03 -16.42 -11.31
CA LYS A 144 1.62 -16.40 -12.65
C LYS A 144 1.13 -15.20 -13.47
N GLU A 145 -0.16 -14.86 -13.39
CA GLU A 145 -0.73 -13.69 -14.09
C GLU A 145 -0.15 -12.35 -13.60
N LEU A 146 0.36 -12.28 -12.37
CA LEU A 146 0.98 -11.06 -11.82
C LEU A 146 2.45 -10.88 -12.22
N ARG A 147 3.07 -11.91 -12.82
CA ARG A 147 4.48 -11.84 -13.27
C ARG A 147 4.62 -11.10 -14.60
N ASP A 148 3.64 -11.24 -15.47
CA ASP A 148 3.58 -10.64 -16.80
C ASP A 148 3.30 -9.12 -16.72
#